data_AF-A0A0M9DY68-F1
#
_entry.id   AF-A0A0M9DY68-F1
#
_cell.length_a   1.000
_cell.length_b   1.000
_cell.length_c   1.000
_cell.angle_alpha   90.00
_cell.angle_beta   90.00
_cell.angle_gamma   90.00
#
_symmetry.space_group_name_H-M   'P 1'
#
loop_
_entity.id
_entity.type
_entity.pdbx_description
1 polymer ?
#
loop_
_entity_poly.entity_id
_entity_poly.type
_entity_poly.pdbx_seq_one_letter_code
_entity_poly.pdbx_strand_id
1 'polypeptide(L)' 'MKTKINKIEVTSDLLTSRGGLTLFCRYLEMIGILDILQNTFGNIRKSSKGLPIISLFKQIFSYLYDGTSRHIIFFNHLK' A
#
# COMPACT_ATOMS: atom_id res chain seq x y z
N MET A 1 6.52 26.27 -5.97
CA MET A 1 7.45 25.79 -7.01
C MET A 1 6.78 24.59 -7.69
N LYS A 2 6.61 24.60 -9.03
CA LYS A 2 5.94 23.51 -9.76
C LYS A 2 7.01 22.51 -10.20
N THR A 3 7.16 21.41 -9.48
CA THR A 3 8.08 20.32 -9.83
C THR A 3 7.60 19.68 -11.13
N LYS A 4 8.36 19.84 -12.22
CA LYS A 4 8.14 19.12 -13.48
C LYS A 4 8.99 17.86 -13.48
N ILE A 5 8.39 16.73 -13.85
CA ILE A 5 9.12 15.48 -14.07
C ILE A 5 9.92 15.65 -15.36
N ASN A 6 11.25 15.65 -15.26
CA ASN A 6 12.14 15.83 -16.41
C ASN A 6 12.59 14.49 -17.01
N LYS A 7 12.53 13.39 -16.25
CA LYS A 7 12.98 12.06 -16.68
C LYS A 7 12.27 10.97 -15.87
N ILE A 8 12.01 9.83 -16.50
CA ILE A 8 11.49 8.62 -15.86
C ILE A 8 12.49 7.51 -16.14
N GLU A 9 13.02 6.88 -15.08
CA GLU A 9 13.98 5.79 -15.17
C GLU A 9 13.59 4.67 -14.20
N VAL A 10 14.08 3.47 -14.46
CA VAL A 10 13.97 2.36 -13.51
C VAL A 10 14.91 2.64 -12.34
N THR A 11 14.41 2.52 -11.11
CA THR A 11 15.23 2.58 -9.90
C THR A 11 15.44 1.20 -9.32
N SER A 12 16.66 0.93 -8.84
CA SER A 12 17.01 -0.23 -8.00
C SER A 12 16.86 0.07 -6.50
N ASP A 13 16.53 1.31 -6.14
CA ASP A 13 16.39 1.71 -4.75
C ASP A 13 15.11 1.12 -4.15
N LEU A 14 15.23 0.56 -2.95
CA LEU A 14 14.09 0.16 -2.14
C LEU A 14 13.43 1.41 -1.57
N LEU A 15 12.23 1.74 -2.05
CA LEU A 15 11.46 2.91 -1.65
C LEU A 15 10.77 2.72 -0.28
N THR A 16 11.57 2.34 0.71
CA THR A 16 11.21 2.04 2.11
C THR A 16 10.82 3.26 2.93
N SER A 17 11.24 4.45 2.49
CA SER A 17 10.91 5.68 3.20
C SER A 17 9.40 6.00 3.09
N ARG A 18 8.84 6.63 4.12
CA ARG A 18 7.43 7.09 4.11
C ARG A 18 7.10 7.97 2.91
N GLY A 19 8.10 8.70 2.38
CA GLY A 19 7.95 9.53 1.18
C GLY A 19 7.69 8.70 -0.09
N GLY A 20 8.40 7.59 -0.26
CA GLY A 20 8.22 6.68 -1.39
C GLY A 20 6.85 5.99 -1.37
N LEU A 21 6.44 5.49 -0.20
CA LEU A 21 5.15 4.83 -0.01
C LEU A 21 3.94 5.78 -0.16
N THR A 22 4.11 7.07 0.10
CA THR A 22 3.01 8.05 -0.03
C THR A 22 2.54 8.19 -1.49
N LEU A 23 3.48 8.23 -2.44
CA LEU A 23 3.15 8.29 -3.87
C LEU A 23 2.43 7.02 -4.33
N PHE A 24 2.88 5.87 -3.84
CA PHE A 24 2.25 4.59 -4.12
C PHE A 24 0.83 4.50 -3.52
N CYS A 25 0.63 4.91 -2.27
CA CYS A 25 -0.70 4.99 -1.66
C CYS A 25 -1.65 5.89 -2.47
N ARG A 26 -1.17 7.05 -2.93
CA ARG A 26 -1.96 7.95 -3.77
C ARG A 26 -2.30 7.34 -5.12
N TYR A 27 -1.38 6.59 -5.72
CA TYR A 27 -1.64 5.84 -6.93
C TYR A 27 -2.77 4.81 -6.73
N LEU A 28 -2.76 4.05 -5.63
CA LEU A 28 -3.82 3.10 -5.30
C LEU A 28 -5.19 3.77 -5.15
N GLU A 29 -5.24 4.97 -4.57
CA GLU A 29 -6.46 5.77 -4.48
C GLU A 29 -6.94 6.20 -5.89
N MET A 30 -6.02 6.66 -6.74
CA MET A 30 -6.37 7.15 -8.09
C MET A 30 -6.88 6.06 -9.03
N ILE A 31 -6.40 4.82 -8.90
CA ILE A 31 -6.85 3.72 -9.77
C ILE A 31 -8.17 3.07 -9.30
N GLY A 32 -8.73 3.51 -8.17
CA GLY A 32 -10.01 3.01 -7.65
C GLY A 32 -10.00 1.58 -7.09
N ILE A 33 -8.82 0.95 -6.97
CA ILE A 33 -8.73 -0.44 -6.46
C ILE A 33 -9.23 -0.57 -5.02
N LEU A 34 -9.07 0.49 -4.22
CA LEU A 34 -9.49 0.51 -2.82
C LEU A 34 -11.02 0.44 -2.68
N ASP A 35 -11.77 1.01 -3.62
CA ASP A 35 -13.23 0.95 -3.62
C ASP A 35 -13.72 -0.46 -3.96
N ILE A 36 -13.07 -1.12 -4.92
CA ILE A 36 -13.36 -2.52 -5.27
C ILE A 36 -13.13 -3.42 -4.04
N LEU A 37 -12.01 -3.22 -3.35
CA LEU A 37 -11.67 -3.98 -2.14
C LEU A 37 -12.63 -3.69 -0.99
N GLN A 38 -13.02 -2.43 -0.79
CA GLN A 38 -14.00 -2.05 0.23
C GLN A 38 -15.37 -2.66 -0.05
N ASN A 39 -15.82 -2.69 -1.30
CA ASN A 39 -17.10 -3.30 -1.67
C ASN A 39 -17.07 -4.83 -1.52
N THR A 40 -15.95 -5.46 -1.85
CA THR A 40 -15.79 -6.92 -1.77
C THR A 40 -15.61 -7.41 -0.33
N PHE A 41 -14.81 -6.69 0.46
CA PHE A 41 -14.32 -7.16 1.76
C PHE A 41 -14.78 -6.29 2.95
N GLY A 42 -15.56 -5.24 2.72
CA GLY A 42 -16.01 -4.31 3.75
C GLY A 42 -16.75 -4.96 4.91
N ASN A 43 -17.47 -6.04 4.63
CA ASN A 43 -18.27 -6.77 5.61
C ASN A 43 -17.49 -7.87 6.36
N ILE A 44 -16.19 -8.04 6.10
CA ILE A 44 -15.36 -9.02 6.85
C ILE A 44 -15.24 -8.63 8.33
N ARG A 45 -15.26 -7.32 8.63
CA ARG A 45 -15.19 -6.85 10.01
C ARG A 45 -16.49 -7.16 10.74
N LYS A 46 -16.40 -8.04 11.73
CA LYS A 46 -17.49 -8.30 12.69
C LYS A 46 -17.77 -7.12 13.63
N SER A 47 -16.79 -6.23 13.86
CA SER A 47 -16.94 -5.06 14.73
C SER A 47 -16.04 -3.89 14.33
N SER A 48 -16.35 -2.71 14.89
CA SER A 48 -15.59 -1.47 14.71
C SER A 48 -14.21 -1.47 15.41
N LYS A 49 -13.90 -2.45 16.25
CA LYS A 49 -12.64 -2.51 17.02
C LYS A 49 -11.41 -2.84 16.16
N GLY A 50 -11.59 -3.51 15.01
CA GLY A 50 -10.49 -3.86 14.11
C GLY A 50 -10.07 -2.73 13.17
N LEU A 51 -8.90 -2.85 12.53
CA LEU A 51 -8.46 -1.92 11.48
C LEU A 51 -9.46 -1.89 10.31
N PRO A 52 -9.76 -0.72 9.73
CA PRO A 52 -10.54 -0.63 8.49
C PRO A 52 -9.90 -1.46 7.38
N ILE A 53 -10.73 -2.10 6.55
CA ILE A 53 -10.26 -2.99 5.48
C ILE A 53 -9.37 -2.25 4.47
N ILE A 54 -9.71 -1.00 4.15
CA ILE A 54 -8.89 -0.14 3.28
C ILE A 54 -7.50 0.08 3.89
N SER A 55 -7.42 0.36 5.19
CA SER A 55 -6.14 0.56 5.88
C SER A 55 -5.29 -0.70 5.87
N LEU A 56 -5.91 -1.87 6.05
CA LEU A 56 -5.22 -3.16 5.98
C LEU A 56 -4.64 -3.40 4.57
N PHE A 57 -5.43 -3.19 3.52
CA PHE A 57 -4.94 -3.39 2.16
C PHE A 57 -3.85 -2.39 1.78
N LYS A 58 -3.96 -1.12 2.19
CA LYS A 58 -2.87 -0.14 2.00
C LYS A 58 -1.57 -0.59 2.65
N GLN A 59 -1.64 -1.17 3.86
CA GLN A 59 -0.46 -1.71 4.54
C GLN A 59 0.12 -2.91 3.79
N ILE A 60 -0.71 -3.87 3.38
CA ILE A 60 -0.27 -5.05 2.62
C ILE A 60 0.39 -4.63 1.31
N PHE A 61 -0.24 -3.76 0.52
CA PHE A 61 0.33 -3.30 -0.73
C PHE A 61 1.62 -2.50 -0.52
N SER A 62 1.66 -1.63 0.49
CA SER A 62 2.87 -0.88 0.82
C SER A 62 4.02 -1.81 1.19
N TYR A 63 3.76 -2.85 1.96
CA TYR A 63 4.74 -3.86 2.32
C TYR A 63 5.26 -4.66 1.10
N LEU A 64 4.35 -5.08 0.22
CA LEU A 64 4.75 -5.79 -1.01
C LEU A 64 5.53 -4.89 -1.99
N TYR A 65 5.17 -3.60 -2.04
CA TYR A 65 5.79 -2.61 -2.91
C TYR A 65 7.16 -2.17 -2.42
N ASP A 66 7.32 -2.01 -1.11
CA ASP A 66 8.57 -1.63 -0.46
C ASP A 66 9.74 -2.57 -0.85
N GLY A 67 9.45 -3.86 -1.02
CA GLY A 67 10.41 -4.81 -1.56
C GLY A 67 11.33 -5.44 -0.52
N THR A 68 11.25 -5.03 0.75
CA THR A 68 11.94 -5.66 1.89
C THR A 68 11.65 -7.17 1.95
N SER A 69 10.39 -7.56 1.74
CA SER A 69 10.01 -8.93 1.45
C SER A 69 8.66 -8.96 0.73
N ARG A 70 8.54 -9.83 -0.28
CA ARG A 70 7.32 -9.96 -1.10
C ARG A 70 6.44 -11.15 -0.69
N HIS A 71 6.79 -11.79 0.42
CA HIS A 71 6.09 -12.96 0.92
C HIS A 71 5.17 -12.55 2.08
N ILE A 72 3.87 -12.83 1.94
CA ILE A 72 2.89 -12.62 3.02
C ILE A 72 3.25 -13.47 4.25
N ILE A 73 3.93 -14.61 4.06
CA ILE A 73 4.42 -15.46 5.16
C ILE A 73 5.33 -14.70 6.13
N PHE A 74 6.00 -13.63 5.69
CA PHE A 74 6.83 -12.79 6.56
C PHE A 74 6.05 -12.22 7.75
N PHE A 75 4.75 -11.92 7.59
CA PHE A 75 3.92 -11.42 8.69
C PHE A 75 3.79 -12.44 9.84
N ASN A 76 3.99 -13.73 9.61
CA ASN A 76 4.03 -14.72 10.68
C ASN A 76 5.27 -14.60 11.58
N HIS A 77 6.34 -13.98 11.07
CA HIS A 77 7.58 -13.74 11.80
C HIS A 77 7.60 -12.40 12.54
N LEU A 78 6.66 -11.50 12.23
CA LEU A 78 6.44 -10.25 12.95
C LEU A 78 5.66 -10.56 14.24
N LYS A 79 6.40 -10.99 15.26
CA LYS A 79 5.89 -11.30 16.61
C LYS A 79 5.71 -10.04 17.44
#